data_AF-A0A645H9X2-F1
#
_entry.id   AF-A0A645H9X2-F1
#
_cell.length_a   1.000
_cell.length_b   1.000
_cell.length_c   1.000
_cell.angle_alpha   90.00
_cell.angle_beta   90.00
_cell.angle_gamma   90.00
#
_symmetry.space_group_name_H-M   'P 1'
#
loop_
_entity.id
_entity.type
_entity.pdbx_description
1 polymer ?
#
loop_
_entity_poly.entity_id
_entity_poly.type
_entity_poly.pdbx_seq_one_letter_code
_entity_poly.pdbx_strand_id
1 'polypeptide(L)'
;MFFALMVATPFVIFIGSDFSVIPSFSSGTWGALIFLGAFSSALAYIFWFKALSVFTVAKVAVFQFLQPIAGVVISYFLVGERFTLWLFAGGAMILCGVWLVNKR
;
A
#
# COMPACT_ATOMS: atom_id res chain seq x y z
N MET A 1 1.63 12.51 1.20
CA MET A 1 2.82 13.10 0.52
C MET A 1 3.50 14.17 1.36
N PHE A 2 2.79 15.16 1.93
CA PHE A 2 3.40 16.18 2.78
C PHE A 2 4.24 15.59 3.95
N PHE A 3 3.67 14.66 4.71
CA PHE A 3 4.39 13.96 5.78
C PHE A 3 5.64 13.21 5.26
N ALA A 4 5.52 12.51 4.14
CA ALA A 4 6.65 11.80 3.53
C ALA A 4 7.77 12.76 3.11
N LEU A 5 7.44 13.93 2.55
CA LEU A 5 8.42 14.98 2.26
C LEU A 5 9.09 15.46 3.54
N MET A 6 8.32 15.84 4.56
CA MET A 6 8.87 16.31 5.84
C MET A 6 9.83 15.33 6.49
N VAL A 7 9.57 14.02 6.39
CA VAL A 7 10.43 12.97 6.94
C VAL A 7 11.63 12.70 6.02
N ALA A 8 11.46 12.77 4.71
CA ALA A 8 12.56 12.54 3.75
C ALA A 8 13.58 13.69 3.74
N THR A 9 13.17 14.95 3.93
CA THR A 9 14.10 16.10 3.91
C THR A 9 15.24 15.99 4.91
N PRO A 10 15.03 15.70 6.21
CA PRO A 10 16.14 15.54 7.15
C PRO A 10 17.01 14.34 6.77
N PHE A 11 16.45 13.25 6.26
CA PHE A 11 17.23 12.12 5.75
C PHE A 11 18.18 12.54 4.62
N VAL A 12 17.68 13.31 3.65
CA VAL A 12 18.49 13.85 2.54
C VAL A 12 19.60 14.76 3.05
N ILE A 13 19.31 15.60 4.04
CA ILE A 13 20.25 16.60 4.58
C ILE A 13 21.32 15.95 5.48
N PHE A 14 20.93 15.04 6.38
CA PHE A 14 21.83 14.50 7.40
C PHE A 14 22.57 13.24 6.98
N ILE A 15 21.94 12.36 6.20
CA ILE A 15 22.56 11.11 5.72
C ILE A 15 23.23 11.33 4.35
N GLY A 16 22.83 12.37 3.63
CA GLY A 16 23.22 12.60 2.26
C GLY A 16 22.41 11.71 1.32
N SER A 17 22.08 12.24 0.14
CA SER A 17 21.46 11.47 -0.93
C SER A 17 22.13 11.86 -2.24
N ASP A 18 22.55 10.85 -3.00
CA ASP A 18 23.15 11.09 -4.31
C ASP A 18 22.05 11.23 -5.36
N PHE A 19 21.82 12.46 -5.81
CA PHE A 19 20.86 12.75 -6.87
C PHE A 19 21.44 12.57 -8.28
N SER A 20 22.75 12.36 -8.42
CA SER A 20 23.39 12.15 -9.72
C SER A 20 22.99 10.84 -10.39
N VAL A 21 22.34 9.92 -9.64
CA VAL A 21 21.83 8.65 -10.14
C VAL A 21 20.49 8.79 -10.88
N ILE A 22 19.76 9.90 -10.75
CA ILE A 22 18.44 10.07 -11.38
C ILE A 22 18.50 9.92 -12.92
N PRO A 23 19.48 10.52 -13.63
CA PRO A 23 19.61 10.35 -15.07
C PRO A 23 19.92 8.90 -15.49
N SER A 24 20.42 8.06 -14.59
CA SER A 24 20.72 6.64 -14.85
C SER A 24 19.49 5.73 -14.74
N PHE A 25 18.33 6.27 -14.37
CA PHE A 25 17.11 5.48 -14.21
C PHE A 25 16.63 4.88 -15.53
N SER A 26 16.42 3.57 -15.52
CA SER A 26 15.81 2.85 -16.63
C SER A 26 14.35 3.27 -16.85
N SER A 27 13.79 2.97 -18.03
CA SER A 27 12.36 3.13 -18.30
C SER A 27 11.48 2.34 -17.31
N GLY A 28 11.95 1.19 -16.84
CA GLY A 28 11.29 0.39 -15.81
C GLY A 28 11.23 1.11 -14.46
N THR A 29 12.31 1.78 -14.06
CA THR A 29 12.37 2.58 -12.83
C THR A 29 11.37 3.73 -12.88
N TRP A 30 11.31 4.46 -14.00
CA TRP A 30 10.32 5.52 -14.20
C TRP A 30 8.90 4.99 -14.18
N GLY A 31 8.64 3.84 -14.83
CA GLY A 31 7.34 3.17 -14.77
C GLY A 31 6.93 2.82 -13.35
N ALA A 32 7.85 2.27 -12.55
CA ALA A 32 7.60 1.95 -11.14
C ALA A 32 7.30 3.20 -10.29
N LEU A 33 8.03 4.30 -10.52
CA LEU A 33 7.80 5.57 -9.82
C LEU A 33 6.42 6.16 -10.16
N ILE A 34 6.05 6.15 -11.44
CA ILE A 34 4.73 6.60 -11.89
C ILE A 34 3.63 5.73 -11.27
N PHE A 35 3.80 4.40 -11.30
CA PHE A 35 2.85 3.48 -10.68
C PHE A 35 2.67 3.75 -9.18
N LEU A 36 3.78 3.91 -8.47
CA LEU A 36 3.78 4.19 -7.02
C LEU A 36 3.10 5.53 -6.69
N GLY A 37 3.41 6.57 -7.45
CA GLY A 37 2.84 7.92 -7.25
C GLY A 37 1.36 8.00 -7.63
N ALA A 38 1.01 7.55 -8.84
CA ALA A 38 -0.34 7.70 -9.37
C ALA A 38 -1.32 6.68 -8.80
N PHE A 39 -0.98 5.39 -8.82
CA PHE A 39 -1.92 4.33 -8.44
C PHE A 39 -1.84 4.01 -6.95
N SER A 40 -0.65 3.69 -6.45
CA SER A 40 -0.48 3.28 -5.05
C SER A 40 -0.73 4.43 -4.07
N SER A 41 -0.53 5.68 -4.50
CA SER A 41 -0.74 6.85 -3.65
C SER A 41 -1.98 7.65 -4.06
N ALA A 42 -1.93 8.41 -5.16
CA ALA A 42 -2.98 9.37 -5.49
C ALA A 42 -4.37 8.72 -5.62
N LEU A 43 -4.49 7.68 -6.45
CA LEU A 43 -5.76 6.98 -6.68
C LEU A 43 -6.26 6.26 -5.42
N ALA A 44 -5.37 5.60 -4.69
CA ALA A 44 -5.70 4.96 -3.42
C ALA A 44 -6.27 5.95 -2.40
N TYR A 45 -5.66 7.13 -2.25
CA TYR A 45 -6.17 8.17 -1.35
C TYR A 45 -7.49 8.77 -1.83
N ILE A 46 -7.70 8.94 -3.14
CA ILE A 46 -8.99 9.39 -3.68
C ILE A 46 -10.10 8.42 -3.27
N PHE A 47 -9.90 7.11 -3.44
CA PHE A 47 -10.89 6.11 -3.02
C PHE A 47 -11.05 6.07 -1.50
N TRP A 48 -9.96 6.23 -0.76
CA TRP A 48 -10.00 6.32 0.71
C TRP A 48 -10.89 7.47 1.20
N PHE A 49 -10.64 8.69 0.71
CA PHE A 49 -11.42 9.86 1.10
C PHE A 49 -12.88 9.79 0.61
N LYS A 50 -13.10 9.21 -0.57
CA LYS A 50 -14.47 8.94 -1.06
C LYS A 50 -15.20 7.91 -0.19
N ALA A 51 -14.51 6.89 0.32
CA ALA A 51 -15.12 5.94 1.26
C ALA A 51 -15.45 6.63 2.59
N LEU A 52 -14.57 7.48 3.09
CA LEU A 52 -14.79 8.27 4.31
C LEU A 52 -15.95 9.27 4.20
N SER A 53 -16.31 9.73 3.00
CA SER A 53 -17.49 10.59 2.82
C SER A 53 -18.82 9.84 2.88
N VAL A 54 -18.80 8.50 2.84
CA VAL A 54 -20.00 7.65 2.82
C VAL A 54 -20.08 6.75 4.07
N PHE A 55 -18.93 6.31 4.60
CA PHE A 55 -18.83 5.39 5.73
C PHE A 55 -18.11 6.02 6.92
N THR A 56 -18.33 5.47 8.11
CA THR A 56 -17.61 5.91 9.32
C THR A 56 -16.13 5.53 9.25
N VAL A 57 -15.28 6.34 9.89
CA VAL A 57 -13.83 6.10 9.97
C VAL A 57 -13.51 4.68 10.42
N ALA A 58 -14.23 4.16 11.43
CA ALA A 58 -14.04 2.81 11.92
C ALA A 58 -14.30 1.75 10.84
N LYS A 59 -15.40 1.87 10.08
CA LYS A 59 -15.72 0.92 8.99
C LYS A 59 -14.67 0.96 7.89
N VAL A 60 -14.23 2.15 7.47
CA VAL A 60 -13.20 2.30 6.44
C VAL A 60 -11.83 1.80 6.91
N ALA A 61 -11.44 2.06 8.17
CA ALA A 61 -10.21 1.53 8.78
C ALA A 61 -10.13 0.01 8.73
N VAL A 62 -11.25 -0.67 8.97
CA VAL A 62 -11.30 -2.15 8.94
C VAL A 62 -10.99 -2.71 7.55
N PHE A 63 -11.35 -2.00 6.47
CA PHE A 63 -11.01 -2.44 5.11
C PHE A 63 -9.50 -2.47 4.83
N GLN A 64 -8.67 -1.71 5.57
CA GLN A 64 -7.21 -1.77 5.42
C GLN A 64 -6.65 -3.14 5.81
N PHE A 65 -7.33 -3.86 6.70
CA PHE A 65 -6.94 -5.24 7.02
C PHE A 65 -7.06 -6.19 5.83
N LEU A 66 -7.77 -5.83 4.74
CA LEU A 66 -7.78 -6.62 3.51
C LEU A 66 -6.52 -6.43 2.64
N GLN A 67 -5.71 -5.40 2.88
CA GLN A 67 -4.50 -5.14 2.09
C GLN A 67 -3.52 -6.34 2.05
N PRO A 68 -3.23 -7.06 3.15
CA PRO A 68 -2.38 -8.24 3.12
C PRO A 68 -2.94 -9.35 2.22
N ILE A 69 -4.27 -9.56 2.22
CA ILE A 69 -4.92 -10.55 1.36
C ILE A 69 -4.76 -10.15 -0.11
N ALA A 70 -5.05 -8.89 -0.43
CA ALA A 70 -4.86 -8.37 -1.78
C ALA A 70 -3.40 -8.49 -2.23
N GLY A 71 -2.45 -8.12 -1.37
CA GLY A 71 -1.02 -8.23 -1.64
C GLY A 71 -0.58 -9.66 -1.92
N VAL A 72 -1.08 -10.62 -1.15
CA VAL A 72 -0.85 -12.05 -1.36
C VAL A 72 -1.38 -12.55 -2.70
N VAL A 73 -2.62 -12.20 -3.05
CA VAL A 73 -3.23 -12.58 -4.33
C VAL A 73 -2.44 -11.98 -5.49
N ILE A 74 -2.10 -10.70 -5.40
CA ILE A 74 -1.29 -9.97 -6.38
C ILE A 74 0.10 -10.60 -6.52
N SER A 75 0.76 -10.95 -5.41
CA SER A 75 2.08 -11.59 -5.39
C SER A 75 2.06 -12.96 -6.08
N TYR A 76 1.04 -13.77 -5.82
CA TYR A 76 0.88 -15.06 -6.50
C TYR A 76 0.84 -14.90 -8.02
N PHE A 77 0.07 -13.93 -8.54
CA PHE A 77 -0.08 -13.73 -9.98
C PHE A 77 1.11 -13.03 -10.63
N LEU A 78 1.72 -12.04 -9.97
CA LEU A 78 2.80 -11.23 -10.56
C LEU A 78 4.20 -11.78 -10.30
N VAL A 79 4.43 -12.31 -9.10
CA VAL A 79 5.74 -12.80 -8.63
C VAL A 79 5.82 -14.32 -8.75
N GLY A 80 4.68 -15.02 -8.74
CA GLY A 80 4.64 -16.48 -8.81
C GLY A 80 4.92 -17.18 -7.47
N GLU A 81 4.78 -16.46 -6.36
CA GLU A 81 4.97 -17.02 -5.02
C GLU A 81 3.95 -18.14 -4.75
N ARG A 82 4.40 -19.25 -4.14
CA ARG A 82 3.51 -20.37 -3.84
C ARG A 82 2.69 -20.09 -2.58
N PHE A 83 1.39 -20.34 -2.66
CA PHE A 83 0.52 -20.32 -1.49
C PHE A 83 0.95 -21.39 -0.47
N THR A 84 1.19 -20.97 0.77
CA THR A 84 1.45 -21.87 1.90
C THR A 84 0.21 -21.99 2.78
N LEU A 85 0.11 -23.09 3.52
CA LEU A 85 -0.99 -23.29 4.48
C LEU A 85 -1.07 -22.19 5.54
N TRP A 86 0.08 -21.62 5.94
CA TRP A 86 0.16 -20.50 6.86
C TRP A 86 -0.51 -19.23 6.32
N LEU A 87 -0.46 -19.02 5.01
CA LEU A 87 -1.09 -17.88 4.36
C LEU A 87 -2.61 -17.97 4.41
N PHE A 88 -3.16 -19.17 4.25
CA PHE A 88 -4.59 -19.42 4.43
C PHE A 88 -5.03 -19.17 5.87
N ALA A 89 -4.24 -19.61 6.85
CA ALA A 89 -4.53 -19.35 8.26
C ALA A 89 -4.54 -17.85 8.59
N GLY A 90 -3.52 -17.10 8.12
CA GLY A 90 -3.46 -15.64 8.27
C GLY A 90 -4.60 -14.91 7.56
N GLY A 91 -4.91 -15.30 6.32
CA GLY A 91 -6.03 -14.74 5.55
C GLY A 91 -7.38 -14.98 6.22
N ALA A 92 -7.62 -16.18 6.73
CA ALA A 92 -8.84 -16.49 7.48
C ALA A 92 -8.97 -15.63 8.75
N MET A 93 -7.87 -15.47 9.50
CA MET A 93 -7.85 -14.64 10.71
C MET A 93 -8.20 -13.17 10.41
N ILE A 94 -7.65 -12.63 9.33
CA ILE A 94 -7.98 -11.28 8.84
C ILE A 94 -9.47 -11.16 8.49
N LEU A 95 -9.99 -12.08 7.67
CA LEU A 95 -11.40 -12.03 7.23
C LEU A 95 -12.36 -12.14 8.43
N CYS A 96 -12.06 -13.00 9.40
CA CYS A 96 -12.82 -13.10 10.64
C CYS A 96 -12.82 -11.79 11.44
N GLY A 97 -11.65 -11.15 11.59
CA GLY A 97 -11.55 -9.86 12.28
C GLY A 97 -12.35 -8.75 11.59
N VAL A 98 -12.22 -8.65 10.26
CA VAL A 98 -12.97 -7.70 9.44
C VAL A 98 -14.48 -7.90 9.59
N TRP A 99 -14.93 -9.15 9.48
CA TRP A 99 -16.34 -9.48 9.62
C TRP A 99 -16.87 -9.15 11.02
N LEU A 100 -16.13 -9.47 12.08
CA LEU A 100 -16.56 -9.24 13.46
C LEU A 100 -16.77 -7.75 13.74
N VAL A 101 -15.86 -6.89 13.30
CA VAL A 101 -15.97 -5.43 13.51
C VAL A 101 -17.09 -4.82 12.69
N ASN A 102 -17.34 -5.33 11.48
CA ASN A 102 -18.41 -4.82 10.60
C ASN A 102 -19.79 -5.45 10.84
N LYS A 103 -19.93 -6.37 11.80
CA LYS A 103 -21.16 -7.13 12.02
C LYS A 103 -22.34 -6.28 12.55
N ARG A 104 -22.12 -5.06 13.02
CA ARG A 104 -23.16 -4.05 13.33
C ARG A 104 -22.64 -2.63 13.04
#